data_AF-A0A2K4DTS3-F1
#
_entry.id   AF-A0A2K4DTS3-F1
#
_cell.length_a   1.000
_cell.length_b   1.000
_cell.length_c   1.000
_cell.angle_alpha   90.00
_cell.angle_beta   90.00
_cell.angle_gamma   90.00
#
_symmetry.space_group_name_H-M   'P 1'
#
loop_
_entity.id
_entity.type
_entity.pdbx_description
1 polymer ?
#
loop_
_entity_poly.entity_id
_entity_poly.type
_entity_poly.pdbx_seq_one_letter_code
_entity_poly.pdbx_strand_id
1 'polypeptide(L)'
;MKKSMIIGVFLTLLLTLSACAPQEDNQKTSSNHHHKNGVNAPEHAKNLTESDIFSSDKKGQKLSEDEMNKAIKKYLDVNSDILDNKYVMQSEIDRQSTGQTRVTDEQAKKLSNLSNLAVKNDLHFKKFVKNNTLPSGYKENVDRIINYFHALNSTISDVDKSIEELNYEPQNTINVVDVPTHYAGDVNGKQQDKIQKFLDDKNIKTDVLDK
;
A
#
# COMPACT_ATOMS: atom_id res chain seq x y z
N MET A 1 76.67 -14.54 -25.39
CA MET A 1 76.20 -13.28 -26.02
C MET A 1 74.73 -13.07 -25.65
N LYS A 2 74.36 -11.83 -25.27
CA LYS A 2 72.99 -11.27 -25.06
C LYS A 2 72.19 -11.88 -23.90
N LYS A 3 72.12 -11.31 -22.69
CA LYS A 3 71.53 -10.04 -22.21
C LYS A 3 70.06 -9.83 -22.64
N SER A 4 69.13 -10.03 -21.69
CA SER A 4 68.19 -9.03 -21.12
C SER A 4 67.06 -9.80 -20.39
N MET A 5 66.87 -9.66 -19.06
CA MET A 5 66.08 -8.62 -18.33
C MET A 5 64.58 -8.71 -18.74
N ILE A 6 63.56 -8.88 -17.87
CA ILE A 6 63.17 -8.11 -16.69
C ILE A 6 62.24 -8.93 -15.75
N ILE A 7 62.43 -8.65 -14.45
CA ILE A 7 61.64 -8.85 -13.22
C ILE A 7 60.10 -8.85 -13.36
N GLY A 8 59.46 -9.74 -12.61
CA GLY A 8 58.04 -9.65 -12.24
C GLY A 8 57.71 -10.51 -11.02
N VAL A 9 57.70 -9.88 -9.84
CA VAL A 9 57.21 -10.45 -8.58
C VAL A 9 55.70 -10.60 -8.67
N PHE A 10 55.14 -11.79 -8.42
CA PHE A 10 53.79 -11.91 -7.87
C PHE A 10 53.69 -13.13 -6.95
N LEU A 11 53.46 -12.82 -5.68
CA LEU A 11 53.20 -13.69 -4.55
C LEU A 11 51.83 -14.36 -4.74
N THR A 12 51.79 -15.66 -5.04
CA THR A 12 50.53 -16.41 -5.05
C THR A 12 50.25 -16.95 -3.65
N LEU A 13 49.38 -16.23 -2.95
CA LEU A 13 48.75 -16.68 -1.71
C LEU A 13 47.74 -17.78 -2.07
N LEU A 14 48.11 -19.05 -1.85
CA LEU A 14 47.20 -20.19 -1.93
C LEU A 14 46.26 -20.17 -0.72
N LEU A 15 45.13 -19.48 -0.84
CA LEU A 15 44.02 -19.65 0.09
C LEU A 15 43.29 -20.94 -0.29
N THR A 16 43.44 -21.94 0.56
CA THR A 16 42.70 -23.18 0.55
C THR A 16 41.21 -22.88 0.72
N LEU A 17 40.42 -23.11 -0.34
CA LEU A 17 38.97 -23.21 -0.22
C LEU A 17 38.64 -24.54 0.44
N SER A 18 38.37 -24.50 1.75
CA SER A 18 37.73 -25.59 2.47
C SER A 18 36.32 -25.74 1.93
N ALA A 19 36.11 -26.73 1.06
CA ALA A 19 34.79 -27.21 0.70
C ALA A 19 34.20 -27.98 1.89
N CYS A 20 33.58 -27.26 2.83
CA CYS A 20 32.62 -27.87 3.74
C CYS A 20 31.32 -28.09 2.97
N ALA A 21 31.13 -29.32 2.49
CA ALA A 21 29.85 -29.81 2.04
C ALA A 21 28.88 -29.88 3.23
N PRO A 22 27.66 -29.31 3.16
CA PRO A 22 26.58 -29.69 4.03
C PRO A 22 25.88 -30.91 3.46
N GLN A 23 25.93 -31.96 4.25
CA GLN A 23 25.07 -33.13 4.33
C GLN A 23 23.67 -32.94 3.71
N GLU A 24 23.32 -33.85 2.80
CA GLU A 24 22.00 -33.97 2.20
C GLU A 24 20.97 -34.37 3.27
N ASP A 25 20.10 -33.43 3.63
CA ASP A 25 18.79 -33.73 4.21
C ASP A 25 17.72 -33.04 3.35
N ASN A 26 17.15 -33.84 2.44
CA ASN A 26 15.85 -33.71 1.77
C ASN A 26 15.28 -32.28 1.63
N GLN A 27 15.83 -31.49 0.71
CA GLN A 27 15.23 -30.23 0.29
C GLN A 27 14.36 -30.46 -0.95
N LYS A 28 13.03 -30.32 -0.79
CA LYS A 28 12.13 -30.04 -1.91
C LYS A 28 12.67 -28.83 -2.66
N THR A 29 12.93 -29.01 -3.94
CA THR A 29 13.32 -27.99 -4.91
C THR A 29 12.38 -26.79 -4.86
N SER A 30 12.85 -25.68 -4.31
CA SER A 30 12.30 -24.34 -4.52
C SER A 30 13.38 -23.48 -5.18
N SER A 31 13.69 -23.79 -6.43
CA SER A 31 14.38 -22.87 -7.32
C SER A 31 13.34 -21.98 -7.99
N ASN A 32 13.08 -20.81 -7.41
CA ASN A 32 12.80 -19.63 -8.22
C ASN A 32 13.04 -18.35 -7.38
N HIS A 33 14.28 -17.90 -7.40
CA HIS A 33 14.62 -16.51 -7.08
C HIS A 33 14.14 -15.62 -8.24
N HIS A 34 12.84 -15.35 -8.28
CA HIS A 34 12.33 -14.11 -8.84
C HIS A 34 11.95 -13.24 -7.64
N HIS A 35 12.42 -12.00 -7.62
CA HIS A 35 11.99 -10.98 -6.67
C HIS A 35 10.46 -10.90 -6.67
N LYS A 36 9.80 -11.59 -5.73
CA LYS A 36 8.42 -11.34 -5.36
C LYS A 36 8.46 -10.40 -4.18
N ASN A 37 8.36 -9.10 -4.43
CA ASN A 37 7.68 -8.22 -3.49
C ASN A 37 6.20 -8.60 -3.52
N GLY A 38 5.89 -9.81 -3.04
CA GLY A 38 4.55 -10.37 -3.10
C GLY A 38 3.75 -9.77 -1.99
N VAL A 39 3.14 -8.61 -2.23
CA VAL A 39 1.97 -8.25 -1.44
C VAL A 39 0.94 -9.35 -1.68
N ASN A 40 0.58 -10.08 -0.63
CA ASN A 40 -0.41 -11.14 -0.72
C ASN A 40 -1.77 -10.47 -0.92
N ALA A 41 -2.10 -10.17 -2.19
CA ALA A 41 -3.45 -9.77 -2.55
C ALA A 41 -4.44 -10.82 -2.03
N PRO A 42 -5.55 -10.41 -1.41
CA PRO A 42 -6.57 -11.36 -1.01
C PRO A 42 -7.11 -12.09 -2.25
N GLU A 43 -7.58 -13.33 -2.09
CA GLU A 43 -8.16 -14.08 -3.22
C GLU A 43 -9.36 -13.35 -3.85
N HIS A 44 -10.13 -12.66 -3.02
CA HIS A 44 -11.29 -11.88 -3.40
C HIS A 44 -11.33 -10.57 -2.62
N ALA A 45 -11.76 -9.50 -3.29
CA ALA A 45 -12.06 -8.23 -2.64
C ALA A 45 -13.57 -7.97 -2.67
N LYS A 46 -14.07 -7.28 -1.64
CA LYS A 46 -15.47 -6.89 -1.56
C LYS A 46 -15.83 -5.94 -2.71
N ASN A 47 -16.99 -6.15 -3.35
CA ASN A 47 -17.53 -5.18 -4.29
C ASN A 47 -18.08 -3.96 -3.52
N LEU A 48 -17.39 -2.82 -3.61
CA LEU A 48 -17.74 -1.60 -2.89
C LEU A 48 -18.72 -0.72 -3.66
N THR A 49 -19.64 -0.11 -2.94
CA THR A 49 -20.62 0.84 -3.44
C THR A 49 -20.69 2.09 -2.55
N GLU A 50 -21.44 3.11 -2.98
CA GLU A 50 -21.63 4.31 -2.15
C GLU A 50 -22.40 4.05 -0.85
N SER A 51 -23.15 2.95 -0.72
CA SER A 51 -23.74 2.57 0.57
C SER A 51 -22.73 1.99 1.55
N ASP A 52 -21.56 1.58 1.07
CA ASP A 52 -20.52 1.01 1.93
C ASP A 52 -19.65 2.07 2.59
N ILE A 53 -19.50 3.26 2.01
CA ILE A 53 -18.61 4.30 2.55
C ILE A 53 -19.13 4.86 3.86
N PHE A 54 -18.25 5.53 4.61
CA PHE A 54 -18.66 6.25 5.81
C PHE A 54 -19.76 7.29 5.50
N SER A 55 -20.81 7.30 6.30
CA SER A 55 -21.88 8.30 6.25
C SER A 55 -22.43 8.58 7.64
N SER A 56 -22.82 9.84 7.88
CA SER A 56 -23.45 10.27 9.13
C SER A 56 -24.08 11.65 8.95
N ASP A 57 -25.30 11.82 9.44
CA ASP A 57 -26.01 13.09 9.46
C ASP A 57 -25.80 13.90 10.75
N LYS A 58 -25.07 13.35 11.73
CA LYS A 58 -24.77 14.05 13.00
C LYS A 58 -23.98 15.34 12.76
N LYS A 59 -24.46 16.43 13.37
CA LYS A 59 -23.84 17.76 13.35
C LYS A 59 -24.08 18.47 14.69
N GLY A 60 -23.07 19.20 15.17
CA GLY A 60 -23.11 19.99 16.39
C GLY A 60 -23.15 19.18 17.68
N GLN A 61 -22.89 17.87 17.62
CA GLN A 61 -22.98 16.98 18.79
C GLN A 61 -21.61 16.83 19.47
N LYS A 62 -21.61 16.63 20.79
CA LYS A 62 -20.45 16.14 21.52
C LYS A 62 -20.45 14.62 21.46
N LEU A 63 -19.48 14.04 20.74
CA LEU A 63 -19.37 12.60 20.55
C LEU A 63 -18.83 11.92 21.80
N SER A 64 -19.35 10.75 22.11
CA SER A 64 -18.73 9.80 23.05
C SER A 64 -17.51 9.11 22.43
N GLU A 65 -16.67 8.51 23.27
CA GLU A 65 -15.56 7.68 22.78
C GLU A 65 -16.06 6.51 21.92
N ASP A 66 -17.14 5.84 22.34
CA ASP A 66 -17.72 4.73 21.58
C ASP A 66 -18.22 5.14 20.19
N GLU A 67 -18.89 6.30 20.08
CA GLU A 67 -19.33 6.83 18.78
C GLU A 67 -18.14 7.15 17.89
N MET A 68 -17.11 7.80 18.45
CA MET A 68 -15.92 8.16 17.69
C MET A 68 -15.13 6.92 17.26
N ASN A 69 -15.01 5.91 18.14
CA ASN A 69 -14.35 4.64 17.86
C ASN A 69 -15.05 3.88 16.74
N LYS A 70 -16.39 3.80 16.77
CA LYS A 70 -17.19 3.19 15.69
C LYS A 70 -17.02 3.94 14.37
N ALA A 71 -16.97 5.27 14.41
CA ALA A 71 -16.78 6.09 13.22
C ALA A 71 -15.39 5.88 12.61
N ILE A 72 -14.33 5.88 13.43
CA ILE A 72 -12.96 5.58 13.00
C ILE A 72 -12.89 4.18 12.42
N LYS A 73 -13.44 3.17 13.12
CA LYS A 73 -13.43 1.79 12.63
C LYS A 73 -14.10 1.69 11.26
N LYS A 74 -15.30 2.26 11.09
CA LYS A 74 -16.01 2.24 9.82
C LYS A 74 -15.20 2.92 8.70
N TYR A 75 -14.56 4.04 9.00
CA TYR A 75 -13.68 4.74 8.05
C TYR A 75 -12.49 3.86 7.64
N LEU A 76 -11.82 3.21 8.58
CA LEU A 76 -10.65 2.35 8.34
C LEU A 76 -11.04 1.04 7.63
N ASP A 77 -12.16 0.42 7.98
CA ASP A 77 -12.67 -0.79 7.32
C ASP A 77 -12.93 -0.52 5.82
N VAL A 78 -13.50 0.64 5.48
CA VAL A 78 -13.72 1.02 4.07
C VAL A 78 -12.40 1.25 3.34
N ASN A 79 -11.41 1.87 3.98
CA ASN A 79 -10.07 2.00 3.41
C ASN A 79 -9.39 0.63 3.21
N SER A 80 -9.61 -0.31 4.14
CA SER A 80 -9.16 -1.70 4.02
C SER A 80 -9.73 -2.38 2.79
N ASP A 81 -11.05 -2.31 2.62
CA ASP A 81 -11.75 -2.85 1.44
C ASP A 81 -11.24 -2.22 0.12
N ILE A 82 -10.91 -0.92 0.14
CA ILE A 82 -10.35 -0.21 -1.03
C ILE A 82 -8.95 -0.75 -1.35
N LEU A 83 -8.07 -0.88 -0.36
CA LEU A 83 -6.72 -1.41 -0.56
C LEU A 83 -6.75 -2.86 -1.07
N ASP A 84 -7.63 -3.70 -0.52
CA ASP A 84 -7.81 -5.07 -1.00
C ASP A 84 -8.19 -5.12 -2.48
N ASN A 85 -9.11 -4.25 -2.90
CA ASN A 85 -9.46 -4.12 -4.30
C ASN A 85 -8.28 -3.69 -5.18
N LYS A 86 -7.42 -2.78 -4.68
CA LYS A 86 -6.20 -2.35 -5.40
C LYS A 86 -5.20 -3.49 -5.54
N TYR A 87 -4.98 -4.27 -4.49
CA TYR A 87 -4.06 -5.40 -4.55
C TYR A 87 -4.55 -6.51 -5.47
N VAL A 88 -5.86 -6.80 -5.46
CA VAL A 88 -6.48 -7.71 -6.44
C VAL A 88 -6.27 -7.18 -7.85
N MET A 89 -6.51 -5.88 -8.08
CA MET A 89 -6.31 -5.26 -9.39
C MET A 89 -4.85 -5.32 -9.85
N GLN A 90 -3.89 -5.04 -8.96
CA GLN A 90 -2.47 -5.14 -9.30
C GLN A 90 -2.10 -6.58 -9.70
N SER A 91 -2.57 -7.57 -8.93
CA SER A 91 -2.38 -8.99 -9.25
C SER A 91 -3.00 -9.38 -10.60
N GLU A 92 -4.18 -8.84 -10.93
CA GLU A 92 -4.81 -9.04 -12.23
C GLU A 92 -3.97 -8.44 -13.36
N ILE A 93 -3.50 -7.20 -13.21
CA ILE A 93 -2.63 -6.49 -14.18
C ILE A 93 -1.31 -7.26 -14.38
N ASP A 94 -0.64 -7.66 -13.31
CA ASP A 94 0.65 -8.37 -13.35
C ASP A 94 0.54 -9.75 -14.04
N ARG A 95 -0.64 -10.37 -14.00
CA ARG A 95 -0.92 -11.68 -14.63
C ARG A 95 -1.33 -11.57 -16.09
N GLN A 96 -1.55 -10.37 -16.63
CA GLN A 96 -1.87 -10.19 -18.05
C GLN A 96 -0.67 -10.64 -18.89
N SER A 97 -0.92 -11.60 -19.79
CA SER A 97 0.15 -12.24 -20.58
C SER A 97 0.74 -11.26 -21.60
N THR A 98 2.05 -11.35 -21.76
CA THR A 98 2.95 -10.47 -22.52
C THR A 98 2.36 -9.91 -23.81
N GLY A 99 2.23 -8.59 -23.87
CA GLY A 99 1.71 -7.81 -25.00
C GLY A 99 0.61 -6.83 -24.59
N GLN A 100 -0.06 -7.09 -23.46
CA GLN A 100 -1.11 -6.25 -22.87
C GLN A 100 -0.70 -5.83 -21.45
N THR A 101 0.40 -5.09 -21.30
CA THR A 101 0.73 -4.39 -20.03
C THR A 101 -0.17 -3.18 -19.76
N ARG A 102 -1.27 -3.04 -20.52
CA ARG A 102 -2.22 -1.94 -20.41
C ARG A 102 -3.41 -2.37 -19.58
N VAL A 103 -3.70 -1.54 -18.58
CA VAL A 103 -5.00 -1.48 -17.92
C VAL A 103 -6.10 -1.44 -18.99
N THR A 104 -7.04 -2.38 -18.92
CA THR A 104 -8.22 -2.39 -19.80
C THR A 104 -9.20 -1.30 -19.41
N ASP A 105 -10.12 -0.93 -20.30
CA ASP A 105 -11.16 0.07 -19.99
C ASP A 105 -12.01 -0.32 -18.76
N GLU A 106 -12.26 -1.62 -18.57
CA GLU A 106 -12.98 -2.14 -17.41
C GLU A 106 -12.18 -1.96 -16.12
N GLN A 107 -10.87 -2.23 -16.16
CA GLN A 107 -9.98 -2.04 -15.03
C GLN A 107 -9.81 -0.55 -14.71
N ALA A 108 -9.67 0.31 -15.73
CA ALA A 108 -9.63 1.76 -15.59
C ALA A 108 -10.90 2.28 -14.90
N LYS A 109 -12.07 1.84 -15.37
CA LYS A 109 -13.35 2.21 -14.76
C LYS A 109 -13.47 1.74 -13.32
N LYS A 110 -12.98 0.55 -13.00
CA LYS A 110 -12.98 0.03 -11.63
C LYS A 110 -12.03 0.83 -10.73
N LEU A 111 -10.83 1.18 -11.19
CA LEU A 111 -9.89 2.04 -10.47
C LEU A 111 -10.47 3.43 -10.21
N SER A 112 -11.11 4.03 -11.22
CA SER A 112 -11.76 5.34 -11.06
C SER A 112 -12.94 5.30 -10.10
N ASN A 113 -13.72 4.22 -10.12
CA ASN A 113 -14.77 4.03 -9.11
C ASN A 113 -14.19 3.91 -7.70
N LEU A 114 -13.10 3.15 -7.50
CA LEU A 114 -12.43 3.03 -6.19
C LEU A 114 -11.87 4.38 -5.73
N SER A 115 -11.26 5.15 -6.63
CA SER A 115 -10.78 6.51 -6.39
C SER A 115 -11.91 7.42 -5.87
N ASN A 116 -13.03 7.43 -6.59
CA ASN A 116 -14.21 8.21 -6.20
C ASN A 116 -14.77 7.79 -4.83
N LEU A 117 -14.83 6.49 -4.54
CA LEU A 117 -15.27 5.98 -3.24
C LEU A 117 -14.32 6.38 -2.11
N ALA A 118 -13.00 6.30 -2.34
CA ALA A 118 -11.99 6.73 -1.38
C ALA A 118 -12.13 8.22 -1.04
N VAL A 119 -12.24 9.08 -2.07
CA VAL A 119 -12.43 10.52 -1.90
C VAL A 119 -13.73 10.83 -1.15
N LYS A 120 -14.85 10.19 -1.51
CA LYS A 120 -16.13 10.38 -0.81
C LYS A 120 -16.04 9.93 0.66
N ASN A 121 -15.42 8.78 0.93
CA ASN A 121 -15.21 8.26 2.29
C ASN A 121 -14.42 9.27 3.15
N ASP A 122 -13.31 9.80 2.62
CA ASP A 122 -12.49 10.82 3.28
C ASP A 122 -13.28 12.10 3.55
N LEU A 123 -13.99 12.61 2.54
CA LEU A 123 -14.77 13.84 2.66
C LEU A 123 -15.91 13.69 3.68
N HIS A 124 -16.61 12.56 3.68
CA HIS A 124 -17.69 12.30 4.61
C HIS A 124 -17.16 12.18 6.04
N PHE A 125 -16.06 11.45 6.26
CA PHE A 125 -15.46 11.30 7.59
C PHE A 125 -14.89 12.62 8.10
N LYS A 126 -14.15 13.36 7.27
CA LYS A 126 -13.64 14.70 7.59
C LYS A 126 -14.76 15.69 7.91
N LYS A 127 -15.86 15.66 7.16
CA LYS A 127 -17.06 16.48 7.44
C LYS A 127 -17.67 16.12 8.78
N PHE A 128 -17.82 14.83 9.10
CA PHE A 128 -18.32 14.36 10.39
C PHE A 128 -17.44 14.82 11.55
N VAL A 129 -16.11 14.67 11.42
CA VAL A 129 -15.13 15.13 12.43
C VAL A 129 -15.19 16.65 12.62
N LYS A 130 -15.24 17.42 11.53
CA LYS A 130 -15.30 18.89 11.60
C LYS A 130 -16.61 19.40 12.22
N ASN A 131 -17.72 18.70 11.97
CA ASN A 131 -19.04 19.14 12.36
C ASN A 131 -19.43 18.76 13.79
N ASN A 132 -18.61 18.00 14.50
CA ASN A 132 -18.92 17.53 15.85
C ASN A 132 -17.75 17.81 16.81
N THR A 133 -18.03 17.84 18.10
CA THR A 133 -17.02 17.97 19.15
C THR A 133 -16.51 16.59 19.52
N LEU A 134 -15.22 16.36 19.31
CA LEU A 134 -14.56 15.08 19.57
C LEU A 134 -14.34 14.86 21.08
N PRO A 135 -14.21 13.61 21.54
CA PRO A 135 -13.75 13.31 22.89
C PRO A 135 -12.33 13.85 23.13
N SER A 136 -11.98 14.10 24.39
CA SER A 136 -10.64 14.59 24.76
C SER A 136 -9.56 13.62 24.30
N GLY A 137 -8.45 14.14 23.75
CA GLY A 137 -7.32 13.33 23.27
C GLY A 137 -7.49 12.69 21.87
N TYR A 138 -8.65 12.85 21.21
CA TYR A 138 -8.86 12.25 19.88
C TYR A 138 -8.32 13.10 18.73
N LYS A 139 -8.37 14.44 18.84
CA LYS A 139 -8.20 15.36 17.71
C LYS A 139 -6.92 15.10 16.91
N GLU A 140 -5.77 15.04 17.58
CA GLU A 140 -4.47 14.85 16.93
C GLU A 140 -4.38 13.52 16.18
N ASN A 141 -4.84 12.43 16.80
CA ASN A 141 -4.77 11.10 16.19
C ASN A 141 -5.79 10.93 15.06
N VAL A 142 -6.99 11.51 15.18
CA VAL A 142 -7.99 11.53 14.12
C VAL A 142 -7.50 12.34 12.92
N ASP A 143 -6.86 13.48 13.13
CA ASP A 143 -6.24 14.25 12.04
C ASP A 143 -5.12 13.45 11.36
N ARG A 144 -4.28 12.77 12.16
CA ARG A 144 -3.22 11.90 11.64
C ARG A 144 -3.78 10.78 10.76
N ILE A 145 -4.85 10.11 11.21
CA ILE A 145 -5.56 9.08 10.44
C ILE A 145 -6.07 9.66 9.12
N ILE A 146 -6.78 10.80 9.15
CA ILE A 146 -7.32 11.44 7.94
C ILE A 146 -6.21 11.78 6.96
N ASN A 147 -5.10 12.38 7.43
CA ASN A 147 -4.01 12.79 6.55
C ASN A 147 -3.29 11.57 5.94
N TYR A 148 -3.03 10.53 6.75
CA TYR A 148 -2.39 9.31 6.30
C TYR A 148 -3.20 8.62 5.19
N PHE A 149 -4.49 8.40 5.42
CA PHE A 149 -5.35 7.73 4.43
C PHE A 149 -5.68 8.61 3.23
N HIS A 150 -5.81 9.92 3.41
CA HIS A 150 -5.93 10.85 2.28
C HIS A 150 -4.71 10.76 1.35
N ALA A 151 -3.51 10.72 1.92
CA ALA A 151 -2.25 10.59 1.19
C ALA A 151 -2.05 9.18 0.60
N LEU A 152 -2.57 8.13 1.25
CA LEU A 152 -2.56 6.77 0.71
C LEU A 152 -3.53 6.64 -0.48
N ASN A 153 -4.69 7.30 -0.39
CA ASN A 153 -5.75 7.26 -1.40
C ASN A 153 -5.50 8.21 -2.58
N SER A 154 -4.74 9.29 -2.40
CA SER A 154 -4.39 10.22 -3.49
C SER A 154 -3.64 9.51 -4.62
N THR A 155 -2.86 8.48 -4.29
CA THR A 155 -2.31 7.48 -5.21
C THR A 155 -3.32 7.02 -6.27
N ILE A 156 -4.54 6.69 -5.85
CA ILE A 156 -5.58 6.13 -6.72
C ILE A 156 -6.08 7.21 -7.69
N SER A 157 -6.21 8.44 -7.20
CA SER A 157 -6.63 9.59 -8.04
C SER A 157 -5.57 9.98 -9.05
N ASP A 158 -4.29 9.76 -8.77
CA ASP A 158 -3.21 10.01 -9.73
C ASP A 158 -3.08 8.86 -10.73
N VAL A 159 -3.34 7.61 -10.31
CA VAL A 159 -3.46 6.45 -11.22
C VAL A 159 -4.52 6.69 -12.28
N ASP A 160 -5.69 7.27 -11.94
CA ASP A 160 -6.71 7.63 -12.95
C ASP A 160 -6.15 8.54 -14.05
N LYS A 161 -5.36 9.56 -13.68
CA LYS A 161 -4.70 10.46 -14.65
C LYS A 161 -3.63 9.71 -15.45
N SER A 162 -2.82 8.90 -14.79
CA SER A 162 -1.80 8.10 -15.45
C SER A 162 -2.41 7.11 -16.44
N ILE A 163 -3.56 6.50 -16.15
CA ILE A 163 -4.24 5.61 -17.12
C ILE A 163 -4.60 6.34 -18.42
N GLU A 164 -5.07 7.59 -18.34
CA GLU A 164 -5.32 8.40 -19.54
C GLU A 164 -4.04 8.66 -20.34
N GLU A 165 -2.93 8.97 -19.67
CA GLU A 165 -1.63 9.23 -20.31
C GLU A 165 -1.01 7.95 -20.90
N LEU A 166 -1.15 6.81 -20.22
CA LEU A 166 -0.63 5.52 -20.64
C LEU A 166 -1.41 4.87 -21.78
N ASN A 167 -2.62 5.37 -22.03
CA ASN A 167 -3.30 5.11 -23.29
C ASN A 167 -2.52 5.63 -24.51
N TYR A 168 -1.58 6.57 -24.32
CA TYR A 168 -0.71 7.11 -25.38
C TYR A 168 0.69 6.47 -25.42
N GLU A 169 1.18 5.88 -24.33
CA GLU A 169 2.51 5.27 -24.23
C GLU A 169 2.47 3.81 -23.71
N PRO A 170 2.38 2.80 -24.61
CA PRO A 170 2.10 1.41 -24.24
C PRO A 170 3.23 0.66 -23.50
N GLN A 171 4.37 1.29 -23.25
CA GLN A 171 5.57 0.68 -22.62
C GLN A 171 5.65 0.89 -21.11
N ASN A 172 4.80 1.73 -20.51
CA ASN A 172 4.89 2.07 -19.10
C ASN A 172 4.12 1.07 -18.22
N THR A 173 4.73 0.68 -17.09
CA THR A 173 4.13 -0.20 -16.09
C THR A 173 3.32 0.61 -15.09
N ILE A 174 2.06 0.24 -14.85
CA ILE A 174 1.20 0.86 -13.84
C ILE A 174 1.38 0.14 -12.51
N ASN A 175 1.72 0.88 -11.46
CA ASN A 175 1.61 0.43 -10.09
C ASN A 175 0.45 1.18 -9.42
N VAL A 176 -0.63 0.47 -9.10
CA VAL A 176 -1.80 1.09 -8.48
C VAL A 176 -1.70 1.13 -6.96
N VAL A 177 -0.70 0.49 -6.35
CA VAL A 177 -0.55 0.34 -4.89
C VAL A 177 0.49 1.29 -4.28
N ASP A 178 1.46 1.79 -5.05
CA ASP A 178 2.55 2.66 -4.57
C ASP A 178 2.11 4.10 -4.26
N VAL A 179 2.49 4.61 -3.10
CA VAL A 179 2.22 6.01 -2.73
C VAL A 179 3.16 6.98 -3.46
N PRO A 180 2.64 8.09 -4.06
CA PRO A 180 3.48 9.10 -4.67
C PRO A 180 4.51 9.67 -3.69
N THR A 181 5.74 9.88 -4.17
CA THR A 181 6.87 10.33 -3.32
C THR A 181 6.62 11.65 -2.60
N HIS A 182 5.80 12.54 -3.17
CA HIS A 182 5.41 13.81 -2.53
C HIS A 182 4.50 13.64 -1.31
N TYR A 183 3.92 12.46 -1.11
CA TYR A 183 3.14 12.06 0.07
C TYR A 183 3.92 11.21 1.07
N ALA A 184 5.19 10.89 0.80
CA ALA A 184 6.01 10.04 1.69
C ALA A 184 6.18 10.59 3.13
N GLY A 185 6.03 11.91 3.31
CA GLY A 185 6.02 12.54 4.62
C GLY A 185 4.80 12.19 5.48
N ASP A 186 3.67 11.91 4.83
CA ASP A 186 2.40 11.57 5.48
C ASP A 186 2.21 10.06 5.60
N VAL A 187 2.69 9.28 4.62
CA VAL A 187 2.63 7.81 4.63
C VAL A 187 4.02 7.23 4.89
N ASN A 188 4.32 7.00 6.17
CA ASN A 188 5.55 6.32 6.60
C ASN A 188 5.33 5.55 7.90
N GLY A 189 6.26 4.63 8.21
CA GLY A 189 6.20 3.76 9.39
C GLY A 189 6.02 4.54 10.70
N LYS A 190 6.63 5.72 10.84
CA LYS A 190 6.48 6.54 12.06
C LYS A 190 5.05 7.06 12.24
N GLN A 191 4.35 7.42 11.16
CA GLN A 191 2.94 7.82 11.25
C GLN A 191 2.05 6.61 11.50
N GLN A 192 2.31 5.51 10.80
CA GLN A 192 1.62 4.23 10.96
C GLN A 192 1.71 3.71 12.41
N ASP A 193 2.89 3.68 13.02
CA ASP A 193 3.10 3.26 14.42
C ASP A 193 2.28 4.11 15.40
N LYS A 194 2.22 5.42 15.16
CA LYS A 194 1.45 6.34 16.00
C LYS A 194 -0.04 6.13 15.85
N ILE A 195 -0.51 5.83 14.64
CA ILE A 195 -1.91 5.49 14.40
C ILE A 195 -2.21 4.16 15.10
N GLN A 196 -1.40 3.11 14.85
CA GLN A 196 -1.57 1.79 15.44
C GLN A 196 -1.66 1.86 16.96
N LYS A 197 -0.71 2.57 17.61
CA LYS A 197 -0.74 2.76 19.06
C LYS A 197 -2.05 3.39 19.55
N PHE A 198 -2.54 4.41 18.87
CA PHE A 198 -3.81 5.04 19.23
C PHE A 198 -5.00 4.09 19.05
N LEU A 199 -5.02 3.31 17.98
CA LEU A 199 -6.08 2.33 17.73
C LEU A 199 -6.06 1.22 18.79
N ASP A 200 -4.89 0.73 19.18
CA ASP A 200 -4.72 -0.26 20.25
C ASP A 200 -5.19 0.28 21.60
N ASP A 201 -4.77 1.50 21.96
CA ASP A 201 -5.20 2.18 23.19
C ASP A 201 -6.73 2.36 23.24
N LYS A 202 -7.39 2.50 22.08
CA LYS A 202 -8.85 2.62 21.94
C LYS A 202 -9.56 1.30 21.61
N ASN A 203 -8.83 0.18 21.56
CA ASN A 203 -9.33 -1.14 21.19
C ASN A 203 -10.11 -1.15 19.85
N ILE A 204 -9.64 -0.35 18.88
CA ILE A 204 -10.18 -0.29 17.53
C ILE A 204 -9.41 -1.28 16.66
N LYS A 205 -10.02 -2.43 16.38
CA LYS A 205 -9.42 -3.45 15.52
C LYS A 205 -9.60 -3.13 14.04
N THR A 206 -8.49 -3.15 13.30
CA THR A 206 -8.43 -2.99 11.84
C THR A 206 -7.19 -3.72 11.33
N ASP A 207 -7.20 -4.12 10.07
CA ASP A 207 -6.09 -4.74 9.35
C ASP A 207 -5.46 -3.80 8.31
N VAL A 208 -6.05 -2.61 8.11
CA VAL A 208 -5.67 -1.70 7.01
C VAL A 208 -4.22 -1.23 7.09
N LEU A 209 -3.66 -1.14 8.29
CA LEU A 209 -2.27 -0.70 8.50
C LEU A 209 -1.27 -1.83 8.27
N ASP A 210 -1.70 -3.09 8.15
CA ASP A 210 -0.81 -4.24 7.95
C ASP A 210 -0.72 -4.66 6.48
N LYS A 211 -1.39 -3.93 5.57
CA LYS A 211 -1.46 -4.23 4.14
C LYS A 211 -0.33 -3.62 3.32
#